data_AF-A0A7K0KSK7-F1
#
_entry.id   AF-A0A7K0KSK7-F1
#
_cell.length_a   1.000
_cell.length_b   1.000
_cell.length_c   1.000
_cell.angle_alpha   90.00
_cell.angle_beta   90.00
_cell.angle_gamma   90.00
#
_symmetry.space_group_name_H-M   'P 1'
#
loop_
_entity.id
_entity.type
_entity.pdbx_description
1 polymer ?
#
loop_
_entity_poly.entity_id
_entity_poly.type
_entity_poly.pdbx_seq_one_letter_code
_entity_poly.pdbx_strand_id
1 'polypeptide(L)'
;MPGIPEEYRALAARLTAAEGQIFPLVMVDPERYQRAVTLIGLLSQYFTERAASLSELAQARVDAVAMARDLASRQALVTSDLDLDVVADAAMSQRFRSLLVLEVRDQADARLEDARRAGLAWVVMSEPDAASLGMSPHHEWIDVHIATRTELVRTITMDLDTGSPSFSITVSGPDGAQPTVMYPDRQEWLRAAESVRETVEAENG
;
A
#
# COMPACT_ATOMS: atom_id res chain seq x y z
N MET A 1 -6.66 0.90 4.51
CA MET A 1 -5.43 0.80 3.70
C MET A 1 -4.26 1.31 4.52
N PRO A 2 -3.50 0.42 5.17
CA PRO A 2 -2.21 0.81 5.75
C PRO A 2 -1.23 1.18 4.61
N GLY A 3 -0.37 2.17 4.83
CA GLY A 3 0.69 2.57 3.89
C GLY A 3 0.44 3.81 3.02
N ILE A 4 -0.62 4.60 3.26
CA ILE A 4 -0.78 5.91 2.60
C ILE A 4 -0.03 6.98 3.41
N PRO A 5 0.94 7.72 2.82
CA PRO A 5 1.59 8.84 3.50
C PRO A 5 0.56 9.89 3.95
N GLU A 6 0.81 10.52 5.10
CA GLU A 6 -0.14 11.45 5.74
C GLU A 6 -0.60 12.55 4.78
N GLU A 7 0.34 13.13 4.04
CA GLU A 7 0.12 14.19 3.07
C GLU A 7 -0.82 13.80 1.92
N TYR A 8 -1.02 12.50 1.66
CA TYR A 8 -1.90 11.99 0.62
C TYR A 8 -3.20 11.36 1.15
N ARG A 9 -3.46 11.37 2.47
CA ARG A 9 -4.70 10.80 3.04
C ARG A 9 -5.95 11.52 2.58
N ALA A 10 -5.92 12.86 2.55
CA ALA A 10 -7.04 13.66 2.06
C ALA A 10 -7.33 13.38 0.57
N LEU A 11 -6.26 13.24 -0.24
CA LEU A 11 -6.38 12.84 -1.63
C LEU A 11 -7.04 11.47 -1.73
N ALA A 12 -6.51 10.45 -1.05
CA ALA A 12 -7.05 9.10 -1.06
C ALA A 12 -8.55 9.04 -0.70
N ALA A 13 -8.96 9.75 0.37
CA ALA A 13 -10.36 9.82 0.77
C ALA A 13 -11.25 10.41 -0.34
N ARG A 14 -10.80 11.46 -1.02
CA ARG A 14 -11.52 12.05 -2.14
C ARG A 14 -11.64 11.09 -3.33
N LEU A 15 -10.58 10.38 -3.68
CA LEU A 15 -10.62 9.41 -4.79
C LEU A 15 -11.60 8.27 -4.49
N THR A 16 -11.61 7.75 -3.26
CA THR A 16 -12.58 6.73 -2.82
C THR A 16 -14.02 7.25 -2.85
N ALA A 17 -14.25 8.50 -2.43
CA ALA A 17 -15.57 9.10 -2.49
C ALA A 17 -16.08 9.27 -3.94
N ALA A 18 -15.18 9.58 -4.88
CA ALA A 18 -15.51 9.67 -6.29
C ALA A 18 -15.91 8.31 -6.89
N GLU A 19 -15.16 7.25 -6.58
CA GLU A 19 -15.52 5.87 -6.95
C GLU A 19 -16.91 5.48 -6.41
N GLY A 20 -17.19 5.85 -5.16
CA GLY A 20 -18.49 5.62 -4.50
C GLY A 20 -19.67 6.35 -5.16
N GLN A 21 -19.42 7.39 -5.95
CA GLN A 21 -20.45 8.10 -6.71
C GLN A 21 -20.67 7.51 -8.12
N ILE A 22 -19.61 6.99 -8.75
CA ILE A 22 -19.68 6.47 -10.11
C ILE A 22 -20.28 5.06 -10.15
N PHE A 23 -19.80 4.14 -9.32
CA PHE A 23 -20.18 2.73 -9.44
C PHE A 23 -21.67 2.43 -9.24
N PRO A 24 -22.40 3.12 -8.32
CA PRO A 24 -23.84 2.92 -8.20
C PRO A 24 -24.65 3.28 -9.46
N LEU A 25 -24.11 4.12 -10.37
CA LEU A 25 -24.81 4.52 -11.60
C LEU A 25 -25.12 3.32 -12.50
N VAL A 26 -24.36 2.23 -12.43
CA VAL A 26 -24.61 1.03 -13.24
C VAL A 26 -26.03 0.46 -13.05
N MET A 27 -26.63 0.67 -11.88
CA MET A 27 -27.97 0.18 -11.54
C MET A 27 -29.08 1.19 -11.81
N VAL A 28 -28.74 2.49 -11.86
CA VAL A 28 -29.73 3.59 -11.89
C VAL A 28 -29.79 4.26 -13.26
N ASP A 29 -28.64 4.41 -13.92
CA ASP A 29 -28.47 5.03 -15.23
C ASP A 29 -27.26 4.40 -15.96
N PRO A 30 -27.46 3.24 -16.61
CA PRO A 30 -26.37 2.50 -17.25
C PRO A 30 -25.70 3.27 -18.40
N GLU A 31 -26.43 4.13 -19.10
CA GLU A 31 -25.88 4.92 -20.20
C GLU A 31 -24.94 6.01 -19.68
N ARG A 32 -25.35 6.72 -18.62
CA ARG A 32 -24.49 7.68 -17.93
C ARG A 32 -23.27 7.01 -17.32
N TYR A 33 -23.44 5.83 -16.72
CA TYR A 33 -22.33 5.02 -16.23
C TYR A 33 -21.34 4.66 -17.35
N GLN A 34 -21.83 4.19 -18.50
CA GLN A 34 -20.98 3.83 -19.64
C GLN A 34 -20.17 5.03 -20.14
N ARG A 35 -20.78 6.22 -20.26
CA ARG A 35 -20.06 7.45 -20.65
C ARG A 35 -18.99 7.82 -19.62
N ALA A 36 -19.34 7.77 -18.33
CA ALA A 36 -18.41 8.05 -17.24
C ALA A 36 -17.21 7.10 -17.25
N VAL A 37 -17.43 5.78 -17.32
CA VAL A 37 -16.36 4.78 -17.33
C VAL A 37 -15.49 4.87 -18.59
N THR A 38 -16.08 5.18 -19.74
CA THR A 38 -15.32 5.41 -20.98
C THR A 38 -14.35 6.58 -20.79
N LEU A 39 -14.83 7.70 -20.23
CA LEU A 39 -14.02 8.88 -19.98
C LEU A 39 -12.97 8.64 -18.88
N ILE A 40 -13.32 7.88 -17.84
CA ILE A 40 -12.38 7.40 -16.80
C ILE A 40 -11.24 6.63 -17.44
N GLY A 41 -11.53 5.68 -18.35
CA GLY A 41 -10.52 4.88 -19.02
C GLY A 41 -9.52 5.75 -19.82
N LEU A 42 -10.02 6.74 -20.55
CA LEU A 42 -9.18 7.69 -21.31
C LEU A 42 -8.30 8.54 -20.39
N LEU A 43 -8.86 9.05 -19.28
CA LEU A 43 -8.10 9.82 -18.29
C LEU A 43 -7.08 8.97 -17.54
N SER A 44 -7.39 7.70 -17.24
CA SER A 44 -6.46 6.78 -16.61
C SER A 44 -5.20 6.57 -17.45
N GLN A 45 -5.35 6.51 -18.79
CA GLN A 45 -4.21 6.47 -19.70
C GLN A 45 -3.39 7.78 -19.62
N TYR A 46 -4.06 8.93 -19.66
CA TYR A 46 -3.41 10.24 -19.50
C TYR A 46 -2.58 10.32 -18.20
N PHE A 47 -3.14 9.90 -17.06
CA PHE A 47 -2.41 9.92 -15.79
C PHE A 47 -1.25 8.92 -15.75
N THR A 48 -1.39 7.78 -16.43
CA THR A 48 -0.31 6.78 -16.52
C THR A 48 0.90 7.35 -17.27
N GLU A 49 0.67 8.12 -18.33
CA GLU A 49 1.73 8.74 -19.13
C GLU A 49 2.34 9.98 -18.46
N ARG A 50 1.55 10.71 -17.66
CA ARG A 50 1.93 12.04 -17.17
C ARG A 50 2.47 12.07 -15.73
N ALA A 51 2.17 11.06 -14.92
CA ALA A 51 2.52 11.03 -13.51
C ALA A 51 3.29 9.76 -13.14
N ALA A 52 4.59 9.89 -12.89
CA ALA A 52 5.48 8.86 -12.37
C ALA A 52 5.59 8.86 -10.84
N SER A 53 5.08 9.89 -10.16
CA SER A 53 5.06 9.99 -8.69
C SER A 53 3.72 10.49 -8.15
N LEU A 54 3.48 10.32 -6.85
CA LEU A 54 2.27 10.82 -6.18
C LEU A 54 2.15 12.36 -6.26
N SER A 55 3.29 13.06 -6.20
CA SER A 55 3.35 14.52 -6.37
C SER A 55 2.96 14.94 -7.78
N GLU A 56 3.50 14.28 -8.81
CA GLU A 56 3.14 14.55 -10.20
C GLU A 56 1.68 14.23 -10.49
N LEU A 57 1.14 13.18 -9.86
CA LEU A 57 -0.27 12.84 -9.99
C LEU A 57 -1.16 13.93 -9.37
N ALA A 58 -0.78 14.46 -8.20
CA ALA A 58 -1.48 15.58 -7.56
C ALA A 58 -1.42 16.86 -8.42
N GLN A 59 -0.30 17.12 -9.10
CA GLN A 59 -0.17 18.24 -10.03
C GLN A 59 -1.01 18.03 -11.30
N ALA A 60 -0.99 16.84 -11.89
CA ALA A 60 -1.75 16.50 -13.10
C ALA A 60 -3.27 16.64 -12.90
N ARG A 61 -3.76 16.55 -11.64
CA ARG A 61 -5.16 16.80 -11.29
C ARG A 61 -5.63 18.23 -11.61
N VAL A 62 -4.74 19.22 -11.53
CA VAL A 62 -5.09 20.63 -11.80
C VAL A 62 -5.65 20.78 -13.21
N ASP A 63 -5.07 20.07 -14.18
CA ASP A 63 -5.48 20.12 -15.59
C ASP A 63 -6.50 19.03 -15.97
N ALA A 64 -6.82 18.12 -15.06
CA ALA A 64 -7.57 16.91 -15.37
C ALA A 64 -9.00 17.17 -15.90
N VAL A 65 -9.69 18.19 -15.37
CA VAL A 65 -11.05 18.53 -15.84
C VAL A 65 -11.01 19.13 -17.24
N ALA A 66 -10.00 19.96 -17.55
CA ALA A 66 -9.81 20.49 -18.89
C ALA A 66 -9.48 19.36 -19.87
N MET A 67 -8.60 18.44 -19.47
CA MET A 67 -8.28 17.23 -20.24
C MET A 67 -9.50 16.33 -20.45
N ALA A 68 -10.35 16.16 -19.43
CA ALA A 68 -11.59 15.39 -19.52
C ALA A 68 -12.52 15.96 -20.60
N ARG A 69 -12.66 17.30 -20.67
CA ARG A 69 -13.46 17.96 -21.71
C ARG A 69 -12.87 17.77 -23.10
N ASP A 70 -11.55 17.91 -23.25
CA ASP A 70 -10.86 17.70 -24.53
C ASP A 70 -11.04 16.25 -25.02
N LEU A 71 -10.77 15.27 -24.15
CA LEU A 71 -10.94 13.85 -24.46
C LEU A 71 -12.39 13.51 -24.83
N ALA A 72 -13.36 14.02 -24.07
CA ALA A 72 -14.78 13.84 -24.38
C ALA A 72 -15.14 14.45 -25.75
N SER A 73 -14.66 15.64 -26.05
CA SER A 73 -14.88 16.30 -27.35
C SER A 73 -14.30 15.48 -28.50
N ARG A 74 -13.09 14.93 -28.36
CA ARG A 74 -12.44 14.09 -29.38
C ARG A 74 -13.20 12.78 -29.65
N GLN A 75 -13.89 12.26 -28.64
CA GLN A 75 -14.66 11.02 -28.70
C GLN A 75 -16.16 11.24 -28.91
N ALA A 76 -16.59 12.49 -29.15
CA ALA A 76 -17.99 12.88 -29.26
C ALA A 76 -18.87 12.41 -28.08
N LEU A 77 -18.29 12.36 -26.87
CA LEU A 77 -19.01 11.99 -25.65
C LEU A 77 -19.77 13.19 -25.09
N VAL A 78 -21.05 12.98 -24.78
CA VAL A 78 -21.88 13.97 -24.08
C VAL A 78 -21.49 13.99 -22.59
N THR A 79 -21.15 15.16 -22.07
CA THR A 79 -20.71 15.36 -20.67
C THR A 79 -21.65 16.26 -19.87
N SER A 80 -22.76 16.72 -20.43
CA SER A 80 -23.65 17.72 -19.79
C SER A 80 -24.25 17.23 -18.47
N ASP A 81 -24.39 15.93 -18.31
CA ASP A 81 -24.90 15.25 -17.12
C ASP A 81 -23.79 14.58 -16.29
N LEU A 82 -22.51 14.73 -16.66
CA LEU A 82 -21.39 14.15 -15.93
C LEU A 82 -20.74 15.19 -15.02
N ASP A 83 -20.47 14.79 -13.78
CA ASP A 83 -19.56 15.54 -12.91
C ASP A 83 -18.12 15.19 -13.30
N LEU A 84 -17.47 16.12 -14.01
CA LEU A 84 -16.12 15.91 -14.53
C LEU A 84 -15.03 15.91 -13.45
N ASP A 85 -15.29 16.54 -12.29
CA ASP A 85 -14.37 16.45 -11.16
C ASP A 85 -14.41 15.05 -10.56
N VAL A 86 -15.61 14.48 -10.38
CA VAL A 86 -15.79 13.10 -9.91
C VAL A 86 -15.19 12.10 -10.90
N VAL A 87 -15.39 12.29 -12.22
CA VAL A 87 -14.79 11.44 -13.25
C VAL A 87 -13.26 11.52 -13.22
N ALA A 88 -12.69 12.71 -13.08
CA ALA A 88 -11.23 12.89 -12.98
C ALA A 88 -10.66 12.22 -11.71
N ASP A 89 -11.30 12.40 -10.55
CA ASP A 89 -10.87 11.78 -9.30
C ASP A 89 -11.03 10.24 -9.34
N ALA A 90 -12.09 9.73 -9.97
CA ALA A 90 -12.24 8.28 -10.17
C ALA A 90 -11.16 7.71 -11.10
N ALA A 91 -10.75 8.43 -12.15
CA ALA A 91 -9.64 8.00 -13.02
C ALA A 91 -8.28 8.01 -12.32
N MET A 92 -8.05 8.98 -11.43
CA MET A 92 -6.83 9.06 -10.65
C MET A 92 -6.67 7.91 -9.65
N SER A 93 -7.76 7.31 -9.16
CA SER A 93 -7.73 6.29 -8.11
C SER A 93 -6.84 5.10 -8.46
N GLN A 94 -6.90 4.64 -9.72
CA GLN A 94 -6.10 3.51 -10.19
C GLN A 94 -4.62 3.86 -10.21
N ARG A 95 -4.25 5.02 -10.78
CA ARG A 95 -2.85 5.46 -10.83
C ARG A 95 -2.29 5.71 -9.43
N PHE A 96 -3.09 6.30 -8.55
CA PHE A 96 -2.74 6.54 -7.15
C PHE A 96 -2.38 5.24 -6.43
N ARG A 97 -3.24 4.21 -6.55
CA ARG A 97 -2.96 2.88 -5.96
C ARG A 97 -1.70 2.24 -6.54
N SER A 98 -1.47 2.34 -7.85
CA SER A 98 -0.23 1.83 -8.46
C SER A 98 1.02 2.54 -7.97
N LEU A 99 0.97 3.87 -7.84
CA LEU A 99 2.10 4.66 -7.36
C LEU A 99 2.40 4.41 -5.89
N LEU A 100 1.38 4.18 -5.05
CA LEU A 100 1.59 3.76 -3.66
C LEU A 100 2.38 2.45 -3.56
N VAL A 101 2.08 1.47 -4.42
CA VAL A 101 2.81 0.20 -4.43
C VAL A 101 4.27 0.40 -4.85
N LEU A 102 4.52 1.28 -5.81
CA LEU A 102 5.89 1.61 -6.25
C LEU A 102 6.66 2.34 -5.15
N GLU A 103 6.05 3.34 -4.52
CA GLU A 103 6.66 4.10 -3.42
C GLU A 103 7.05 3.18 -2.26
N VAL A 104 6.18 2.24 -1.86
CA VAL A 104 6.49 1.26 -0.82
C VAL A 104 7.69 0.38 -1.19
N ARG A 105 7.81 -0.01 -2.46
CA ARG A 105 8.96 -0.79 -2.96
C ARG A 105 10.24 0.03 -2.97
N ASP A 106 10.19 1.24 -3.51
CA ASP A 106 11.35 2.14 -3.58
C ASP A 106 11.86 2.47 -2.17
N GLN A 107 10.97 2.72 -1.21
CA GLN A 107 11.33 2.91 0.20
C GLN A 107 11.94 1.66 0.83
N ALA A 108 11.41 0.48 0.51
CA ALA A 108 11.97 -0.78 0.99
C ALA A 108 13.40 -1.00 0.44
N ASP A 109 13.61 -0.80 -0.86
CA ASP A 109 14.92 -0.93 -1.49
C ASP A 109 15.92 0.10 -0.94
N ALA A 110 15.48 1.35 -0.73
CA ALA A 110 16.31 2.40 -0.14
C ALA A 110 16.76 2.04 1.30
N ARG A 111 15.85 1.53 2.14
CA ARG A 111 16.18 1.08 3.51
C ARG A 111 17.20 -0.05 3.51
N LEU A 112 17.04 -1.03 2.62
CA LEU A 112 17.99 -2.14 2.48
C LEU A 112 19.37 -1.64 2.06
N GLU A 113 19.43 -0.74 1.09
CA GLU A 113 20.69 -0.18 0.60
C GLU A 113 21.40 0.70 1.64
N ASP A 114 20.65 1.51 2.39
CA ASP A 114 21.21 2.32 3.48
C ASP A 114 21.74 1.44 4.62
N ALA A 115 20.99 0.40 5.00
CA ALA A 115 21.43 -0.56 6.01
C ALA A 115 22.67 -1.35 5.57
N ARG A 116 22.75 -1.72 4.28
CA ARG A 116 23.94 -2.33 3.67
C ARG A 116 25.14 -1.40 3.72
N ARG A 117 24.96 -0.12 3.40
CA ARG A 117 26.01 0.90 3.46
C ARG A 117 26.50 1.15 4.89
N ALA A 118 25.59 1.03 5.87
CA ALA A 118 25.91 1.13 7.29
C ALA A 118 26.59 -0.13 7.87
N GLY A 119 26.73 -1.21 7.09
CA GLY A 119 27.35 -2.46 7.53
C GLY A 119 26.48 -3.26 8.50
N LEU A 120 25.17 -3.07 8.47
CA LEU A 120 24.23 -3.84 9.29
C LEU A 120 24.01 -5.23 8.68
N ALA A 121 23.82 -6.25 9.51
CA ALA A 121 23.41 -7.59 9.04
C ALA A 121 21.89 -7.66 8.79
N TRP A 122 21.11 -6.89 9.56
CA TRP A 122 19.65 -6.88 9.53
C TRP A 122 19.10 -5.46 9.44
N VAL A 123 17.94 -5.32 8.81
CA VAL A 123 17.17 -4.07 8.77
C VAL A 123 15.73 -4.33 9.21
N VAL A 124 15.15 -3.41 9.98
CA VAL A 124 13.72 -3.42 10.31
C VAL A 124 12.97 -2.76 9.15
N MET A 125 12.14 -3.51 8.44
CA MET A 125 11.37 -3.06 7.30
C MET A 125 10.00 -2.49 7.70
N SER A 126 9.41 -3.08 8.74
CA SER A 126 8.13 -2.69 9.30
C SER A 126 8.16 -2.85 10.82
N GLU A 127 7.62 -1.86 11.52
CA GLU A 127 7.32 -1.93 12.95
C GLU A 127 6.00 -1.19 13.21
N PRO A 128 5.22 -1.59 14.23
CA PRO A 128 3.98 -0.91 14.57
C PRO A 128 4.29 0.51 15.02
N ASP A 129 3.56 1.49 14.49
CA ASP A 129 3.60 2.86 14.98
C ASP A 129 3.20 2.89 16.46
N ALA A 130 3.98 3.58 17.30
CA ALA A 130 3.69 3.76 18.71
C ALA A 130 2.28 4.36 18.95
N ALA A 131 1.79 5.22 18.03
CA ALA A 131 0.43 5.77 18.09
C ALA A 131 -0.67 4.74 17.75
N SER A 132 -0.31 3.64 17.08
CA SER A 132 -1.23 2.55 16.70
C SER A 132 -1.31 1.42 17.74
N LEU A 133 -0.38 1.40 18.71
CA LEU A 133 -0.37 0.41 19.78
C LEU A 133 -1.65 0.51 20.62
N GLY A 134 -2.43 -0.57 20.65
CA GLY A 134 -3.73 -0.63 21.35
C GLY A 134 -4.95 -0.26 20.49
N MET A 135 -4.76 0.21 19.26
CA MET A 135 -5.86 0.48 18.31
C MET A 135 -6.12 -0.69 17.36
N SER A 136 -5.15 -1.60 17.21
CA SER A 136 -5.23 -2.83 16.42
C SER A 136 -5.03 -4.04 17.32
N PRO A 137 -5.81 -5.12 17.18
CA PRO A 137 -5.53 -6.37 17.87
C PRO A 137 -4.33 -7.11 17.26
N HIS A 138 -3.81 -6.66 16.12
CA HIS A 138 -2.71 -7.32 15.42
C HIS A 138 -1.56 -6.34 15.19
N HIS A 139 -0.36 -6.77 15.55
CA HIS A 139 0.89 -6.02 15.43
C HIS A 139 1.97 -6.92 14.85
N GLU A 140 2.73 -6.41 13.88
CA GLU A 140 3.80 -7.14 13.22
C GLU A 140 5.10 -6.33 13.18
N TRP A 141 6.22 -7.01 13.31
CA TRP A 141 7.56 -6.52 13.03
C TRP A 141 8.14 -7.37 11.91
N ILE A 142 8.74 -6.73 10.91
CA ILE A 142 9.38 -7.40 9.78
C ILE A 142 10.85 -7.01 9.80
N ASP A 143 11.71 -7.97 10.13
CA ASP A 143 13.16 -7.85 10.04
C ASP A 143 13.67 -8.57 8.79
N VAL A 144 14.61 -7.99 8.05
CA VAL A 144 15.20 -8.62 6.86
C VAL A 144 16.71 -8.71 7.01
N HIS A 145 17.25 -9.92 6.84
CA HIS A 145 18.69 -10.17 6.75
C HIS A 145 19.18 -9.71 5.38
N ILE A 146 20.16 -8.81 5.36
CA ILE A 146 20.55 -8.11 4.13
C ILE A 146 21.20 -9.05 3.12
N ALA A 147 22.07 -9.97 3.58
CA ALA A 147 22.86 -10.82 2.69
C ALA A 147 22.01 -11.88 1.97
N THR A 148 21.07 -12.51 2.69
CA THR A 148 20.27 -13.63 2.17
C THR A 148 18.85 -13.24 1.77
N ARG A 149 18.42 -12.02 2.12
CA ARG A 149 17.02 -11.60 2.07
C ARG A 149 16.07 -12.50 2.87
N THR A 150 16.57 -13.12 3.93
CA THR A 150 15.71 -13.85 4.88
C THR A 150 14.87 -12.85 5.65
N GLU A 151 13.56 -13.01 5.59
CA GLU A 151 12.58 -12.23 6.34
C GLU A 151 12.19 -12.96 7.63
N LEU A 152 12.25 -12.25 8.74
CA LEU A 152 11.80 -12.66 10.05
C LEU A 152 10.60 -11.79 10.42
N VAL A 153 9.40 -12.39 10.35
CA VAL A 153 8.15 -11.75 10.75
C VAL A 153 7.83 -12.17 12.17
N ARG A 154 7.68 -11.19 13.05
CA ARG A 154 7.31 -11.38 14.45
C ARG A 154 5.95 -10.75 14.67
N THR A 155 5.01 -11.50 15.23
CA THR A 155 3.62 -11.06 15.34
C THR A 155 3.12 -11.17 16.77
N ILE A 156 2.32 -10.18 17.18
CA ILE A 156 1.47 -10.23 18.37
C ILE A 156 0.03 -10.09 17.91
N THR A 157 -0.83 -11.05 18.26
CA THR A 157 -2.27 -10.97 18.02
C THR A 157 -3.04 -11.13 19.33
N MET A 158 -3.87 -10.14 19.65
CA MET A 158 -4.79 -10.16 20.78
C MET A 158 -6.02 -11.00 20.41
N ASP A 159 -6.29 -12.02 21.21
CA ASP A 159 -7.58 -12.70 21.20
C ASP A 159 -8.64 -11.75 21.77
N LEU A 160 -9.66 -11.44 20.98
CA LEU A 160 -10.72 -10.48 21.35
C LEU A 160 -11.70 -11.06 22.38
N ASP A 161 -11.81 -12.38 22.48
CA ASP A 161 -12.72 -13.05 23.42
C ASP A 161 -12.07 -13.18 24.79
N THR A 162 -10.78 -13.57 24.82
CA THR A 162 -10.06 -13.82 26.08
C THR A 162 -9.21 -12.63 26.53
N GLY A 163 -8.96 -11.65 25.66
CA GLY A 163 -8.03 -10.55 25.89
C GLY A 163 -6.56 -11.00 26.00
N SER A 164 -6.26 -12.26 25.68
CA SER A 164 -4.92 -12.82 25.84
C SER A 164 -4.09 -12.61 24.57
N PRO A 165 -2.81 -12.19 24.68
CA PRO A 165 -1.93 -12.08 23.54
C PRO A 165 -1.44 -13.46 23.08
N SER A 166 -1.37 -13.64 21.78
CA SER A 166 -0.68 -14.74 21.12
C SER A 166 0.55 -14.22 20.40
N PHE A 167 1.67 -14.94 20.51
CA PHE A 167 2.97 -14.55 19.96
C PHE A 167 3.39 -15.55 18.89
N SER A 168 3.85 -15.06 17.75
CA SER A 168 4.31 -15.95 16.69
C SER A 168 5.50 -15.41 15.91
N ILE A 169 6.23 -16.33 15.29
CA ILE A 169 7.33 -16.04 14.36
C ILE A 169 7.11 -16.82 13.07
N THR A 170 7.30 -16.16 11.94
CA THR A 170 7.43 -16.80 10.61
C THR A 170 8.75 -16.38 10.00
N VAL A 171 9.50 -17.33 9.45
CA VAL A 171 10.77 -17.08 8.76
C VAL A 171 10.60 -17.44 7.29
N SER A 172 10.96 -16.52 6.39
CA SER A 172 10.84 -16.72 4.95
C SER A 172 12.20 -16.46 4.29
N GLY A 173 12.68 -17.42 3.51
CA GLY A 173 13.92 -17.27 2.75
C GLY A 173 13.72 -17.46 1.24
N PRO A 174 14.80 -17.47 0.46
CA PRO A 174 14.74 -17.79 -0.97
C PRO A 174 14.15 -19.18 -1.25
N ASP A 175 14.27 -20.13 -0.30
CA ASP A 175 13.72 -21.48 -0.40
C ASP A 175 12.23 -21.57 0.01
N GLY A 176 11.63 -20.45 0.40
CA GLY A 176 10.23 -20.34 0.79
C GLY A 176 10.01 -20.03 2.28
N ALA A 177 8.74 -19.98 2.67
CA ALA A 177 8.32 -19.71 4.04
C ALA A 177 8.33 -20.99 4.89
N GLN A 178 8.93 -20.89 6.07
CA GLN A 178 8.84 -21.91 7.11
C GLN A 178 7.48 -21.84 7.82
N PRO A 179 7.03 -22.93 8.47
CA PRO A 179 5.81 -22.90 9.27
C PRO A 179 5.89 -21.85 10.38
N THR A 180 4.77 -21.15 10.61
CA THR A 180 4.63 -20.23 11.74
C THR A 180 4.75 -20.97 13.06
N VAL A 181 5.62 -20.50 13.95
CA VAL A 181 5.82 -21.05 15.29
C VAL A 181 5.15 -20.14 16.31
N MET A 182 4.36 -20.74 17.20
CA MET A 182 3.67 -20.03 18.29
C MET A 182 4.49 -20.11 19.58
N TYR A 183 4.47 -19.05 20.38
CA TYR A 183 5.16 -18.96 21.66
C TYR A 183 4.18 -18.65 22.79
N PRO A 184 4.38 -19.25 23.97
CA PRO A 184 3.46 -19.11 25.09
C PRO A 184 3.54 -17.73 25.76
N ASP A 185 4.69 -17.05 25.65
CA ASP A 185 4.90 -15.74 26.24
C ASP A 185 5.86 -14.85 25.43
N ARG A 186 5.82 -13.56 25.77
CA ARG A 186 6.63 -12.53 25.12
C ARG A 186 8.13 -12.77 25.26
N GLN A 187 8.59 -13.31 26.38
CA GLN A 187 10.02 -13.45 26.66
C GLN A 187 10.62 -14.60 25.85
N GLU A 188 9.91 -15.72 25.71
CA GLU A 188 10.30 -16.82 24.82
C GLU A 188 10.27 -16.39 23.36
N TRP A 189 9.25 -15.64 22.96
CA TRP A 189 9.15 -15.07 21.63
C TRP A 189 10.35 -14.17 21.26
N LEU A 190 10.76 -13.26 22.16
CA LEU A 190 11.93 -12.41 21.93
C LEU A 190 13.24 -13.22 21.86
N ARG A 191 13.43 -14.18 22.77
CA ARG A 191 14.60 -15.07 22.75
C ARG A 191 14.67 -15.90 21.47
N ALA A 192 13.54 -16.41 21.00
CA ALA A 192 13.47 -17.16 19.76
C ALA A 192 13.81 -16.29 18.54
N ALA A 193 13.35 -15.04 18.51
CA ALA A 193 13.71 -14.11 17.45
C ALA A 193 15.23 -13.83 17.39
N GLU A 194 15.87 -13.63 18.55
CA GLU A 194 17.33 -13.47 18.62
C GLU A 194 18.06 -14.72 18.14
N SER A 195 17.63 -15.91 18.59
CA SER A 195 18.22 -17.18 18.16
C SER A 195 18.10 -17.42 16.65
N VAL A 196 16.97 -17.04 16.02
CA VAL A 196 16.82 -17.10 14.56
C VAL A 196 17.83 -16.19 13.87
N ARG A 197 18.01 -14.96 14.38
CA ARG A 197 18.97 -14.01 13.80
C ARG A 197 20.40 -14.53 13.86
N GLU A 198 20.80 -15.05 15.01
CA GLU A 198 22.12 -15.66 15.21
C GLU A 198 22.33 -16.87 14.28
N THR A 199 21.32 -17.71 14.10
CA THR A 199 21.40 -18.88 13.22
C THR A 199 21.61 -18.47 11.76
N VAL A 200 20.80 -17.52 11.27
CA VAL A 200 20.91 -17.02 9.89
C VAL A 200 22.25 -16.32 9.66
N GLU A 201 22.77 -15.57 10.64
CA GLU A 201 24.10 -14.97 10.55
C GLU A 201 25.20 -16.03 10.55
N ALA A 202 25.11 -17.06 11.40
CA ALA A 202 26.10 -18.14 11.48
C ALA A 202 26.15 -19.02 10.22
N GLU A 203 25.03 -19.23 9.55
CA GLU A 203 24.95 -20.00 8.29
C GLU A 203 25.52 -19.23 7.09
N ASN A 204 25.68 -17.90 7.19
CA ASN A 204 26.02 -17.03 6.07
C ASN A 204 27.20 -16.07 6.33
N GLY A 205 27.94 -16.28 7.43
CA GLY A 205 29.18 -15.57 7.78
C GLY A 205 30.44 -16.35 7.40
#